data_AF-K2FW86-F1
#
_entry.id   AF-K2FW86-F1
#
_cell.length_a   1.000
_cell.length_b   1.000
_cell.length_c   1.000
_cell.angle_alpha   90.00
_cell.angle_beta   90.00
_cell.angle_gamma   90.00
#
_symmetry.space_group_name_H-M   'P 1'
#
loop_
_entity.id
_entity.type
_entity.pdbx_description
1 polymer ?
#
loop_
_entity_poly.entity_id
_entity_poly.type
_entity_poly.pdbx_seq_one_letter_code
_entity_poly.pdbx_strand_id
1 'polypeptide(L)'
;MKTKIWLMAVLLLLAGLWDNVKAETVYSIEVTWAFSAPSDKTVFGYRLFKAGEPAITWEGGDISVGTVILALPENTQTSFTLAAIYADGTQSPLSPTYLFKPGSAVNPSITEMNLIASMMGKLMTPETKIKKGILMGG
;
A
#
# COMPACT_ATOMS: atom_id res chain seq x y z
N MET A 1 -32.24 -40.89 -26.85
CA MET A 1 -30.84 -40.48 -26.59
C MET A 1 -30.68 -38.95 -26.39
N LYS A 2 -31.61 -38.25 -25.71
CA LYS A 2 -31.53 -36.78 -25.50
C LYS A 2 -31.26 -36.34 -24.05
N THR A 3 -31.43 -37.23 -23.08
CA THR A 3 -31.26 -36.95 -21.64
C THR A 3 -29.81 -37.03 -21.15
N LYS A 4 -28.96 -37.83 -21.82
CA LYS A 4 -27.54 -37.99 -21.48
C LYS A 4 -26.68 -36.75 -21.77
N ILE A 5 -27.05 -35.99 -22.79
CA ILE A 5 -26.30 -34.78 -23.21
C ILE A 5 -26.53 -33.64 -22.22
N TRP A 6 -27.73 -33.53 -21.67
CA TRP A 6 -28.08 -32.49 -20.72
C TRP A 6 -27.38 -32.68 -19.35
N LEU A 7 -27.27 -33.93 -18.87
CA LEU A 7 -26.55 -34.24 -17.64
C LEU A 7 -25.04 -33.96 -17.73
N MET A 8 -24.43 -34.19 -18.91
CA MET A 8 -23.01 -33.93 -19.15
C MET A 8 -22.67 -32.44 -19.22
N ALA A 9 -23.57 -31.63 -19.78
CA ALA A 9 -23.39 -30.17 -19.81
C ALA A 9 -23.45 -29.54 -18.40
N VAL A 10 -24.33 -30.04 -17.53
CA VAL A 10 -24.43 -29.60 -16.13
C VAL A 10 -23.19 -30.01 -15.32
N LEU A 11 -22.64 -31.21 -15.58
CA LEU A 11 -21.42 -31.68 -14.91
C LEU A 11 -20.17 -30.86 -15.32
N LEU A 12 -20.08 -30.43 -16.58
CA LEU A 12 -19.01 -29.56 -17.08
C LEU A 12 -19.09 -28.13 -16.54
N LEU A 13 -20.30 -27.61 -16.30
CA LEU A 13 -20.51 -26.30 -15.65
C LEU A 13 -20.12 -26.31 -14.16
N LEU A 14 -20.28 -27.44 -13.46
CA LEU A 14 -19.88 -27.58 -12.05
C LEU A 14 -18.37 -27.81 -11.86
N ALA A 15 -17.67 -28.36 -12.86
CA ALA A 15 -16.22 -28.57 -12.81
C ALA A 15 -15.39 -27.28 -13.08
N GLY A 16 -16.00 -26.25 -13.68
CA GLY A 16 -15.35 -24.95 -13.94
C GLY A 16 -15.33 -23.98 -12.76
N LEU A 17 -16.00 -24.33 -11.64
CA LEU A 17 -16.14 -23.50 -10.44
C LEU A 17 -15.15 -23.87 -9.33
N TRP A 18 -14.08 -24.59 -9.67
CA TRP A 18 -12.93 -24.75 -8.78
C TRP A 18 -12.09 -23.50 -8.97
N ASP A 19 -12.61 -22.40 -8.45
CA ASP A 19 -11.92 -21.13 -8.38
C ASP A 19 -10.51 -21.37 -7.88
N ASN A 20 -9.56 -20.79 -8.61
CA ASN A 20 -8.17 -20.70 -8.22
C ASN A 20 -8.11 -19.84 -6.94
N VAL A 21 -8.40 -20.44 -5.79
CA VAL A 21 -8.13 -19.82 -4.49
C VAL A 21 -6.62 -19.73 -4.40
N LYS A 22 -6.08 -18.60 -4.84
CA LYS A 22 -4.68 -18.28 -4.64
C LYS A 22 -4.45 -18.33 -3.13
N ALA A 23 -3.50 -19.14 -2.69
CA ALA A 23 -3.12 -19.19 -1.29
C ALA A 23 -2.76 -17.76 -0.84
N GLU A 24 -3.50 -17.24 0.13
CA GLU A 24 -3.18 -16.00 0.80
C GLU A 24 -2.43 -16.34 2.09
N THR A 25 -1.29 -15.70 2.28
CA THR A 25 -0.49 -15.80 3.50
C THR A 25 -0.65 -14.49 4.28
N VAL A 26 -0.74 -14.60 5.60
CA VAL A 26 -0.88 -13.44 6.50
C VAL A 26 0.49 -12.87 6.81
N TYR A 27 0.65 -11.56 6.59
CA TYR A 27 1.90 -10.84 6.79
C TYR A 27 1.71 -9.68 7.77
N SER A 28 2.72 -9.44 8.62
CA SER A 28 2.82 -8.24 9.46
C SER A 28 3.72 -7.22 8.77
N ILE A 29 3.12 -6.29 8.05
CA ILE A 29 3.82 -5.34 7.19
C ILE A 29 4.06 -4.05 7.95
N GLU A 30 5.32 -3.64 8.08
CA GLU A 30 5.67 -2.29 8.49
C GLU A 30 5.68 -1.38 7.25
N VAL A 31 5.01 -0.25 7.34
CA VAL A 31 4.94 0.77 6.30
C VAL A 31 5.55 2.03 6.86
N THR A 32 6.55 2.58 6.17
CA THR A 32 7.20 3.84 6.55
C THR A 32 6.94 4.88 5.47
N TRP A 33 6.69 6.13 5.88
CA TRP A 33 6.38 7.22 4.98
C TRP A 33 6.97 8.56 5.45
N ALA A 34 7.03 9.50 4.51
CA ALA A 34 7.31 10.89 4.78
C ALA A 34 6.18 11.74 4.19
N PHE A 35 5.67 12.69 4.97
CA PHE A 35 4.64 13.61 4.54
C PHE A 35 4.79 14.96 5.23
N SER A 36 4.62 16.02 4.45
CA SER A 36 4.52 17.39 4.93
C SER A 36 3.17 17.94 4.49
N ALA A 37 2.31 18.25 5.45
CA ALA A 37 1.01 18.85 5.15
C ALA A 37 1.17 20.27 4.61
N PRO A 38 0.29 20.71 3.70
CA PRO A 38 0.10 22.13 3.41
C PRO A 38 -0.14 22.93 4.71
N SER A 39 0.32 24.18 4.76
CA SER A 39 0.26 25.02 5.96
C SER A 39 -1.16 25.28 6.49
N ASP A 40 -2.17 25.13 5.64
CA ASP A 40 -3.60 25.31 5.95
C ASP A 40 -4.29 24.00 6.35
N LYS A 41 -3.57 22.88 6.39
CA LYS A 41 -4.12 21.56 6.70
C LYS A 41 -3.46 20.95 7.94
N THR A 42 -4.29 20.44 8.84
CA THR A 42 -3.87 19.63 9.98
C THR A 42 -4.11 18.16 9.67
N VAL A 43 -3.07 17.33 9.80
CA VAL A 43 -3.18 15.88 9.61
C VAL A 43 -3.77 15.24 10.86
N PHE A 44 -4.81 14.45 10.68
CA PHE A 44 -5.42 13.61 11.70
C PHE A 44 -4.82 12.20 11.71
N GLY A 45 -4.51 11.66 10.53
CA GLY A 45 -3.96 10.31 10.38
C GLY A 45 -3.63 9.96 8.94
N TYR A 46 -3.43 8.67 8.68
CA TYR A 46 -3.06 8.16 7.36
C TYR A 46 -3.87 6.91 7.01
N ARG A 47 -4.28 6.77 5.75
CA ARG A 47 -5.04 5.61 5.23
C ARG A 47 -4.25 4.89 4.17
N LEU A 48 -3.96 3.62 4.42
CA LEU A 48 -3.39 2.71 3.43
C LEU A 48 -4.50 2.11 2.58
N PHE A 49 -4.25 2.03 1.27
CA PHE A 49 -5.10 1.34 0.32
C PHE A 49 -4.36 0.14 -0.26
N LYS A 50 -5.04 -1.00 -0.36
CA LYS A 50 -4.59 -2.23 -1.03
C LYS A 50 -5.40 -2.39 -2.31
N ALA A 51 -4.74 -2.37 -3.47
CA ALA A 51 -5.40 -2.47 -4.78
C ALA A 51 -6.53 -1.45 -5.00
N GLY A 52 -6.40 -0.25 -4.43
CA GLY A 52 -7.41 0.82 -4.52
C GLY A 52 -8.46 0.81 -3.40
N GLU A 53 -8.54 -0.25 -2.61
CA GLU A 53 -9.50 -0.38 -1.52
C GLU A 53 -8.88 -0.01 -0.16
N PRO A 54 -9.59 0.68 0.74
CA PRO A 54 -9.10 0.98 2.08
C PRO A 54 -8.73 -0.30 2.85
N ALA A 55 -7.48 -0.38 3.33
CA ALA A 55 -6.98 -1.51 4.09
C ALA A 55 -6.92 -1.22 5.60
N ILE A 56 -6.32 -0.09 5.98
CA ILE A 56 -6.21 0.35 7.38
C ILE A 56 -6.12 1.87 7.46
N THR A 57 -6.49 2.42 8.61
CA THR A 57 -6.23 3.81 8.97
C THR A 57 -5.44 3.84 10.28
N TRP A 58 -4.38 4.65 10.31
CA TRP A 58 -3.62 4.95 11.51
C TRP A 58 -3.92 6.38 11.95
N GLU A 59 -4.21 6.56 13.23
CA GLU A 59 -4.39 7.89 13.84
C GLU A 59 -3.05 8.45 14.30
N GLY A 60 -2.91 9.78 14.26
CA GLY A 60 -1.66 10.50 14.53
C GLY A 60 -1.20 11.26 13.30
N GLY A 61 -1.11 12.59 13.41
CA GLY A 61 -0.67 13.43 12.29
C GLY A 61 0.85 13.43 12.08
N ASP A 62 1.58 13.11 13.15
CA ASP A 62 3.04 13.17 13.29
C ASP A 62 3.73 11.80 13.15
N ILE A 63 2.96 10.72 13.03
CA ILE A 63 3.52 9.39 12.79
C ILE A 63 4.04 9.25 11.35
N SER A 64 5.16 8.52 11.22
CA SER A 64 5.83 8.21 9.95
C SER A 64 5.97 6.71 9.71
N VAL A 65 5.47 5.88 10.64
CA VAL A 65 5.54 4.42 10.59
C VAL A 65 4.22 3.85 11.08
N GLY A 66 3.73 2.80 10.41
CA GLY A 66 2.53 2.08 10.78
C GLY A 66 2.67 0.60 10.46
N THR A 67 2.17 -0.26 11.34
CA THR A 67 2.13 -1.71 11.10
C THR A 67 0.72 -2.14 10.71
N VAL A 68 0.61 -3.07 9.77
CA VAL A 68 -0.66 -3.67 9.33
C VAL A 68 -0.52 -5.17 9.15
N ILE A 69 -1.55 -5.91 9.55
CA ILE A 69 -1.65 -7.35 9.29
C ILE A 69 -2.55 -7.55 8.08
N LEU A 70 -2.01 -8.09 6.98
CA LEU A 70 -2.75 -8.31 5.73
C LEU A 70 -2.57 -9.73 5.20
N ALA A 71 -3.67 -10.32 4.71
CA ALA A 71 -3.61 -11.48 3.86
C ALA A 71 -3.23 -11.05 2.44
N LEU A 72 -2.17 -11.64 1.89
CA LEU A 72 -1.69 -11.37 0.54
C LEU A 72 -1.46 -12.66 -0.24
N PRO A 73 -1.84 -12.68 -1.54
CA PRO A 73 -1.57 -13.82 -2.39
C PRO A 73 -0.07 -14.05 -2.55
N GLU A 74 0.37 -15.28 -2.32
CA GLU A 74 1.79 -15.62 -2.46
C GLU A 74 2.29 -15.35 -3.88
N ASN A 75 3.55 -14.90 -3.97
CA ASN A 75 4.26 -14.65 -5.22
C ASN A 75 3.54 -13.69 -6.20
N THR A 76 2.53 -12.97 -5.72
CA THR A 76 1.71 -12.05 -6.50
C THR A 76 2.01 -10.63 -6.07
N GLN A 77 2.23 -9.76 -7.05
CA GLN A 77 2.49 -8.35 -6.81
C GLN A 77 1.17 -7.64 -6.48
N THR A 78 1.12 -6.99 -5.32
CA THR A 78 -0.02 -6.23 -4.81
C THR A 78 0.35 -4.75 -4.78
N SER A 79 -0.56 -3.91 -5.27
CA SER A 79 -0.39 -2.45 -5.26
C SER A 79 -0.87 -1.83 -3.95
N PHE A 80 -0.11 -0.85 -3.48
CA PHE A 80 -0.39 -0.08 -2.29
C PHE A 80 -0.26 1.41 -2.58
N THR A 81 -1.15 2.20 -1.99
CA THR A 81 -1.09 3.66 -1.97
C THR A 81 -1.45 4.17 -0.59
N LEU A 82 -0.99 5.36 -0.25
CA LEU A 82 -1.20 6.00 1.06
C LEU A 82 -1.78 7.40 0.87
N ALA A 83 -2.72 7.79 1.71
CA ALA A 83 -3.22 9.17 1.79
C ALA A 83 -3.16 9.66 3.24
N ALA A 84 -2.85 10.95 3.42
CA ALA A 84 -3.08 11.62 4.68
C ALA A 84 -4.57 11.96 4.80
N ILE A 85 -5.13 11.81 6.01
CA ILE A 85 -6.47 12.25 6.39
C ILE A 85 -6.30 13.55 7.16
N TYR A 86 -6.99 14.60 6.74
CA TYR A 86 -6.98 15.88 7.44
C TYR A 86 -8.08 15.94 8.51
N ALA A 87 -7.95 16.86 9.46
CA ALA A 87 -8.89 17.05 10.56
C ALA A 87 -10.32 17.42 10.11
N ASP A 88 -10.48 17.97 8.90
CA ASP A 88 -11.77 18.26 8.26
C ASP A 88 -12.42 17.03 7.57
N GLY A 89 -11.77 15.86 7.65
CA GLY A 89 -12.22 14.63 7.01
C GLY A 89 -11.84 14.50 5.53
N THR A 90 -11.24 15.52 4.92
CA THR A 90 -10.73 15.44 3.54
C THR A 90 -9.40 14.67 3.50
N GLN A 91 -8.99 14.24 2.30
CA GLN A 91 -7.77 13.46 2.10
C GLN A 91 -6.77 14.19 1.20
N SER A 92 -5.48 13.92 1.41
CA SER A 92 -4.45 14.32 0.46
C SER A 92 -4.58 13.57 -0.87
N PRO A 93 -3.89 14.01 -1.93
CA PRO A 93 -3.60 13.13 -3.07
C PRO A 93 -2.97 11.82 -2.59
N LEU A 94 -3.22 10.74 -3.34
CA LEU A 94 -2.58 9.45 -3.10
C LEU A 94 -1.08 9.54 -3.37
N SER A 95 -0.29 8.79 -2.60
CA SER A 95 1.11 8.53 -2.93
C SER A 95 1.26 7.90 -4.31
N PRO A 96 2.47 7.91 -4.90
CA PRO A 96 2.82 6.97 -5.96
C PRO A 96 2.50 5.54 -5.52
N THR A 97 2.11 4.71 -6.48
CA THR A 97 1.82 3.31 -6.23
C THR A 97 3.09 2.56 -5.88
N TYR A 98 3.10 1.94 -4.71
CA TYR A 98 4.11 0.99 -4.30
C TYR A 98 3.65 -0.43 -4.65
N LEU A 99 4.54 -1.23 -5.22
CA LEU A 99 4.23 -2.61 -5.57
C LEU A 99 4.99 -3.57 -4.66
N PHE A 100 4.27 -4.38 -3.92
CA PHE A 100 4.82 -5.33 -2.97
C PHE A 100 4.51 -6.77 -3.39
N LYS A 101 5.53 -7.66 -3.39
CA LYS A 101 5.38 -9.08 -3.70
C LYS A 101 5.93 -9.91 -2.53
N PRO A 102 5.10 -10.67 -1.81
CA PRO A 102 5.58 -11.58 -0.77
C PRO A 102 6.36 -12.75 -1.39
N GLY A 103 7.49 -13.16 -0.78
CA GLY A 103 8.29 -14.29 -1.29
C GLY A 103 9.73 -14.43 -0.80
N SER A 104 10.24 -13.56 0.07
CA SER A 104 11.55 -13.72 0.71
C SER A 104 11.34 -13.97 2.20
N ALA A 105 12.05 -14.94 2.78
CA ALA A 105 11.85 -15.51 4.13
C ALA A 105 12.11 -14.56 5.33
N VAL A 106 11.86 -13.26 5.18
CA VAL A 106 12.02 -12.23 6.20
C VAL A 106 10.70 -11.45 6.25
N ASN A 107 10.28 -11.05 7.45
CA ASN A 107 9.10 -10.22 7.66
C ASN A 107 9.04 -9.09 6.61
N PRO A 108 7.98 -8.99 5.79
CA PRO A 108 7.99 -8.03 4.71
C PRO A 108 7.73 -6.60 5.20
N SER A 109 8.72 -5.73 5.07
CA SER A 109 8.55 -4.29 5.28
C SER A 109 8.41 -3.55 3.96
N ILE A 110 7.52 -2.56 3.90
CA ILE A 110 7.47 -1.56 2.83
C ILE A 110 8.26 -0.34 3.32
N THR A 111 9.50 -0.21 2.83
CA THR A 111 10.46 0.69 3.47
C THR A 111 10.20 2.18 3.23
N GLU A 112 9.56 2.61 2.14
CA GLU A 112 9.31 4.05 1.91
C GLU A 112 8.11 4.28 0.97
N MET A 113 7.04 4.89 1.47
CA MET A 113 5.98 5.51 0.66
C MET A 113 6.08 7.02 0.75
N ASN A 114 6.44 7.68 -0.36
CA ASN A 114 6.53 9.13 -0.39
C ASN A 114 5.16 9.73 -0.77
N LEU A 115 4.48 10.42 0.14
CA LEU A 115 3.27 11.15 -0.20
C LEU A 115 3.65 12.48 -0.84
N ILE A 116 3.42 12.60 -2.15
CA ILE A 116 3.55 13.88 -2.82
C ILE A 116 2.30 14.70 -2.50
N ALA A 117 2.38 15.53 -1.45
CA ALA A 117 1.44 16.63 -1.28
C ALA A 117 1.64 17.56 -2.49
N SER A 118 0.77 17.45 -3.49
CA SER A 118 0.78 18.35 -4.64
C SER A 118 0.39 19.76 -4.17
N MET A 119 1.38 20.49 -3.64
CA MET A 119 1.30 21.93 -3.51
C MET A 119 1.48 22.52 -4.92
N MET A 120 0.35 22.80 -5.58
CA MET A 120 0.30 23.89 -6.56
C MET A 120 0.75 25.17 -5.85
N GLY A 121 2.05 25.46 -5.88
CA GLY A 121 2.59 26.62 -5.17
C GLY A 121 4.09 26.67 -4.90
N LYS A 122 4.93 25.74 -5.39
CA LYS A 122 6.35 25.98 -5.77
C LYS A 122 7.02 24.66 -6.08
N LEU A 123 7.59 24.55 -7.27
CA LEU A 123 8.66 23.60 -7.53
C LEU A 123 9.75 23.80 -6.45
N MET A 124 9.97 22.80 -5.61
CA MET A 124 11.29 22.53 -5.05
C MET A 124 11.72 21.18 -5.61
N THR A 125 12.60 21.27 -6.60
CA THR A 125 13.39 20.17 -7.15
C THR A 125 14.11 19.41 -6.03
N PRO A 126 14.28 18.08 -6.13
CA PRO A 126 15.08 17.33 -5.18
C PRO A 126 16.56 17.65 -5.42
N GLU A 127 17.12 18.61 -4.67
CA GLU A 127 18.57 18.71 -4.54
C GLU A 127 19.05 17.70 -3.49
N THR A 128 19.40 16.51 -3.96
CA THR A 128 20.24 15.57 -3.22
C THR A 128 21.61 16.23 -2.97
N LYS A 129 21.80 16.86 -1.81
CA LYS A 129 23.13 17.18 -1.27
C LYS A 129 23.44 16.24 -0.11
N ILE A 130 24.00 15.08 -0.44
CA ILE A 130 24.74 14.28 0.53
C ILE A 130 26.01 15.07 0.87
N LYS A 131 26.02 15.78 2.00
CA LYS A 131 27.25 16.30 2.59
C LYS A 131 27.65 15.36 3.73
N LYS A 132 28.47 14.35 3.38
CA LYS A 132 29.13 13.46 4.33
C LYS A 132 30.19 14.27 5.08
N GLY A 133 29.85 14.73 6.28
CA GLY A 133 30.81 15.35 7.19
C GLY A 133 31.63 14.27 7.89
N ILE A 134 32.93 14.25 7.66
CA ILE A 134 33.88 13.50 8.49
C ILE A 134 34.57 14.52 9.41
N LEU A 135 34.44 14.30 10.71
CA LEU A 135 35.25 14.87 11.78
C LEU A 135 36.63 14.18 11.80
N MET A 136 37.72 14.94 11.65
CA MET A 136 39.03 14.84 12.34
C MET A 136 39.78 16.16 12.01
N GLY A 137 40.37 16.93 12.92
CA GLY A 137 41.02 16.60 14.18
C GLY A 137 42.53 16.45 13.94
N GLY A 138 43.32 17.51 14.16
CA GLY A 138 44.78 17.51 14.06
C GLY A 138 45.35 18.75 13.38
#